data_AF-A0A936HFU1-F1
#
_entry.id   AF-A0A936HFU1-F1
#
_cell.length_a   1.000
_cell.length_b   1.000
_cell.length_c   1.000
_cell.angle_alpha   90.00
_cell.angle_beta   90.00
_cell.angle_gamma   90.00
#
_symmetry.space_group_name_H-M   'P 1'
#
loop_
_entity.id
_entity.type
_entity.pdbx_description
1 polymer ?
#
loop_
_entity_poly.entity_id
_entity_poly.type
_entity_poly.pdbx_seq_one_letter_code
_entity_poly.pdbx_strand_id
1 'polypeptide(L)'
;MIRNSRLGMAMVVAAATAMISACNVQTSEVFRPAFWQGSDAAAEAEVERGFAALARGAGDDAERHFNAALEAKPEDVQALMGRAIVYEARGDAEQARAHYQRVLALDPPVSATLFSLSEMTARPIADIAEANLARLNRPARRSLTDAVAREAEVAAGRADHPDNAVKRFEIVQQLRDLHVITDEDYDRRRRANIGALLPLTAPPPAAGLDRPVPEPRQIVGRLQAIGQALQMGAMTPQEHAAERTMILDALLPGAPGRAAGPAPAARATQPADEALARLAMLHDAGWITGEEHERERAAIAASAERSAAPMAGGAPADAAPTQAAGDLSITARPLPPKPLSLLGGTALNGSHGVHLASFRSRQEAARGWAQIRRAHREVLKDMQPSIVRVDRRDGEAVYYRLFSVPLASDAAAEAVCKSLQERNQHCVPWEFETS
;
A
#
# COMPACT_ATOMS: atom_id res chain seq x y z
N MET A 1 18.66 -54.98 -77.89
CA MET A 1 17.88 -55.92 -77.03
C MET A 1 18.88 -56.89 -76.40
N ILE A 2 19.20 -56.77 -75.09
CA ILE A 2 18.55 -57.46 -73.95
C ILE A 2 18.87 -58.99 -73.98
N ARG A 3 19.38 -59.71 -72.97
CA ARG A 3 19.71 -59.47 -71.54
C ARG A 3 20.57 -60.64 -71.00
N ASN A 4 21.48 -60.29 -70.10
CA ASN A 4 21.77 -60.84 -68.76
C ASN A 4 21.89 -62.35 -68.48
N SER A 5 23.13 -62.68 -68.15
CA SER A 5 23.64 -63.66 -67.19
C SER A 5 23.06 -63.50 -65.77
N ARG A 6 22.54 -64.59 -65.18
CA ARG A 6 22.29 -64.73 -63.73
C ARG A 6 22.42 -66.20 -63.27
N LEU A 7 23.58 -66.80 -63.43
CA LEU A 7 23.94 -68.04 -62.73
C LEU A 7 25.38 -67.87 -62.22
N GLY A 8 25.55 -67.63 -60.92
CA GLY A 8 26.86 -67.38 -60.31
C GLY A 8 26.80 -66.73 -58.93
N MET A 9 25.64 -66.18 -58.54
CA MET A 9 25.43 -65.50 -57.26
C MET A 9 24.48 -66.29 -56.35
N ALA A 10 24.62 -67.62 -56.31
CA ALA A 10 23.78 -68.49 -55.46
C ALA A 10 24.56 -69.38 -54.48
N MET A 11 25.90 -69.39 -54.52
CA MET A 11 26.71 -70.32 -53.71
C MET A 11 27.75 -69.65 -52.79
N VAL A 12 27.57 -68.36 -52.46
CA VAL A 12 28.42 -67.65 -51.47
C VAL A 12 27.61 -67.17 -50.26
N VAL A 13 26.28 -67.26 -50.29
CA VAL A 13 25.42 -66.79 -49.19
C VAL A 13 25.18 -67.85 -48.10
N ALA A 14 25.50 -69.12 -48.34
CA ALA A 14 25.20 -70.22 -47.40
C ALA A 14 26.32 -70.57 -46.41
N ALA A 15 27.51 -69.98 -46.52
CA ALA A 15 28.64 -70.24 -45.60
C ALA A 15 28.92 -69.10 -44.61
N ALA A 16 28.24 -67.95 -44.74
CA ALA A 16 28.38 -66.81 -43.81
C ALA A 16 27.35 -66.83 -42.66
N THR A 17 26.38 -67.74 -42.69
CA THR A 17 25.35 -67.88 -41.63
C THR A 17 25.71 -68.90 -40.55
N ALA A 18 26.84 -69.62 -40.67
CA ALA A 18 27.26 -70.63 -39.70
C ALA A 18 28.48 -70.26 -38.83
N MET A 19 29.08 -69.06 -39.02
CA MET A 19 30.19 -68.56 -38.19
C MET A 19 29.88 -67.22 -37.48
N ILE A 20 28.60 -66.91 -37.29
CA ILE A 20 28.15 -65.90 -36.32
C ILE A 20 27.26 -66.59 -35.27
N SER A 21 27.69 -67.76 -34.82
CA SER A 21 27.03 -68.56 -33.77
C SER A 21 27.98 -68.87 -32.60
N ALA A 22 29.00 -68.04 -32.42
CA ALA A 22 29.97 -68.18 -31.32
C ALA A 22 30.27 -66.86 -30.59
N CYS A 23 29.38 -65.87 -30.66
CA CYS A 23 29.33 -64.81 -29.67
C CYS A 23 28.06 -64.99 -28.85
N ASN A 24 28.20 -65.76 -27.78
CA ASN A 24 27.19 -65.99 -26.74
C ASN A 24 26.97 -64.70 -25.90
N VAL A 25 26.66 -63.59 -26.57
CA VAL A 25 26.33 -62.28 -25.97
C VAL A 25 24.91 -62.29 -25.40
N GLN A 26 24.10 -63.30 -25.74
CA GLN A 26 22.73 -63.43 -25.27
C GLN A 26 22.58 -64.08 -23.89
N THR A 27 23.68 -64.43 -23.20
CA THR A 27 23.61 -64.98 -21.83
C THR A 27 24.37 -64.17 -20.79
N SER A 28 24.91 -62.99 -21.11
CA SER A 28 25.43 -62.13 -20.03
C SER A 28 24.24 -61.56 -19.27
N GLU A 29 24.19 -61.87 -17.97
CA GLU A 29 23.24 -61.29 -17.00
C GLU A 29 23.11 -59.78 -17.20
N VAL A 30 24.21 -59.10 -17.54
CA VAL A 30 24.35 -57.66 -17.84
C VAL A 30 23.32 -57.11 -18.85
N PHE A 31 22.81 -57.88 -19.82
CA PHE A 31 21.83 -57.36 -20.80
C PHE A 31 20.39 -57.76 -20.49
N ARG A 32 20.13 -58.46 -19.38
CA ARG A 32 18.77 -58.76 -18.95
C ARG A 32 18.14 -57.51 -18.30
N PRO A 33 16.86 -57.19 -18.56
CA PRO A 33 16.17 -56.07 -17.90
C PRO A 33 16.27 -56.14 -16.36
N ALA A 34 16.24 -57.35 -15.80
CA ALA A 34 16.37 -57.61 -14.37
C ALA A 34 17.73 -57.23 -13.78
N PHE A 35 18.81 -57.17 -14.57
CA PHE A 35 20.14 -56.80 -14.09
C PHE A 35 20.28 -55.30 -13.83
N TRP A 36 19.60 -54.47 -14.62
CA TRP A 36 19.56 -53.02 -14.39
C TRP A 36 18.41 -52.60 -13.48
N GLN A 37 17.43 -53.48 -13.20
CA GLN A 37 16.38 -53.25 -12.20
C GLN A 37 16.99 -53.17 -10.80
N GLY A 38 17.42 -51.97 -10.41
CA GLY A 38 18.16 -51.69 -9.16
C GLY A 38 19.56 -51.08 -9.38
N SER A 39 19.99 -50.89 -10.63
CA SER A 39 21.26 -50.26 -10.97
C SER A 39 21.17 -48.72 -10.98
N ASP A 40 22.33 -48.08 -10.80
CA ASP A 40 22.41 -46.61 -10.77
C ASP A 40 21.86 -45.94 -12.04
N ALA A 41 22.12 -46.55 -13.20
CA ALA A 41 21.70 -46.04 -14.50
C ALA A 41 20.19 -46.16 -14.74
N ALA A 42 19.54 -47.20 -14.20
CA ALA A 42 18.09 -47.32 -14.30
C ALA A 42 17.37 -46.31 -13.41
N ALA A 43 17.89 -46.07 -12.19
CA ALA A 43 17.38 -45.03 -11.30
C ALA A 43 17.49 -43.65 -11.95
N GLU A 44 18.65 -43.32 -12.54
CA GLU A 44 18.88 -42.06 -13.28
C GLU A 44 17.93 -41.90 -14.48
N ALA A 45 17.71 -42.97 -15.25
CA ALA A 45 16.77 -42.94 -16.36
C ALA A 45 15.32 -42.68 -15.89
N GLU A 46 14.91 -43.21 -14.73
CA GLU A 46 13.61 -42.91 -14.14
C GLU A 46 13.53 -41.45 -13.66
N VAL A 47 14.60 -40.88 -13.11
CA VAL A 47 14.67 -39.45 -12.76
C VAL A 47 14.47 -38.56 -13.99
N GLU A 48 15.17 -38.85 -15.10
CA GLU A 48 15.02 -38.10 -16.35
C GLU A 48 13.59 -38.17 -16.91
N ARG A 49 12.97 -39.36 -16.87
CA ARG A 49 11.57 -39.55 -17.28
C ARG A 49 10.61 -38.76 -16.38
N GLY A 50 10.87 -38.72 -15.08
CA GLY A 50 10.11 -37.93 -14.12
C GLY A 50 10.12 -36.44 -14.46
N PHE A 51 11.30 -35.88 -14.74
CA PHE A 51 11.41 -34.47 -15.15
C PHE A 51 10.79 -34.20 -16.53
N ALA A 52 10.93 -35.13 -17.48
CA ALA A 52 10.26 -35.03 -18.78
C ALA A 52 8.73 -35.10 -18.67
N ALA A 53 8.20 -35.82 -17.69
CA ALA A 53 6.76 -35.85 -17.38
C ALA A 53 6.30 -34.53 -16.72
N LEU A 54 7.08 -33.98 -15.77
CA LEU A 54 6.83 -32.65 -15.19
C LEU A 54 6.79 -31.55 -16.25
N ALA A 55 7.75 -31.55 -17.20
CA ALA A 55 7.79 -30.58 -18.29
C ALA A 55 6.54 -30.63 -19.21
N ARG A 56 5.85 -31.78 -19.24
CA ARG A 56 4.60 -31.97 -19.98
C ARG A 56 3.34 -31.71 -19.13
N GLY A 57 3.50 -31.33 -17.87
CA GLY A 57 2.40 -31.15 -16.92
C GLY A 57 1.78 -32.47 -16.43
N ALA A 58 2.39 -33.61 -16.71
CA ALA A 58 1.90 -34.93 -16.31
C ALA A 58 2.42 -35.30 -14.90
N GLY A 59 1.89 -34.63 -13.87
CA GLY A 59 2.34 -34.77 -12.48
C GLY A 59 2.23 -36.19 -11.92
N ASP A 60 1.15 -36.92 -12.26
CA ASP A 60 0.94 -38.30 -11.80
C ASP A 60 1.93 -39.28 -12.44
N ASP A 61 2.30 -39.06 -13.70
CA ASP A 61 3.33 -39.84 -14.38
C ASP A 61 4.71 -39.54 -13.80
N ALA A 62 5.00 -38.26 -13.52
CA ALA A 62 6.24 -37.84 -12.90
C ALA A 62 6.44 -38.49 -11.53
N GLU A 63 5.40 -38.53 -10.69
CA GLU A 63 5.47 -39.16 -9.37
C GLU A 63 5.82 -40.64 -9.46
N ARG A 64 5.22 -41.39 -10.40
CA ARG A 64 5.53 -42.82 -10.58
C ARG A 64 6.99 -43.04 -10.94
N HIS A 65 7.52 -42.22 -11.85
CA HIS A 65 8.93 -42.27 -12.24
C HIS A 65 9.86 -41.93 -11.06
N PHE A 66 9.58 -40.87 -10.30
CA PHE A 66 10.39 -40.55 -9.12
C PHE A 66 10.28 -41.60 -8.00
N ASN A 67 9.13 -42.25 -7.82
CA ASN A 67 9.00 -43.35 -6.87
C ASN A 67 9.83 -44.56 -7.31
N ALA A 68 9.80 -44.93 -8.59
CA ALA A 68 10.66 -46.00 -9.11
C ALA A 68 12.16 -45.69 -8.94
N ALA A 69 12.56 -44.43 -9.15
CA ALA A 69 13.93 -44.00 -8.88
C ALA A 69 14.31 -44.12 -7.40
N LEU A 70 13.41 -43.74 -6.49
CA LEU A 70 13.63 -43.79 -5.04
C LEU A 70 13.57 -45.21 -4.45
N GLU A 71 12.85 -46.14 -5.09
CA GLU A 71 12.90 -47.56 -4.74
C GLU A 71 14.30 -48.15 -4.98
N ALA A 72 14.98 -47.69 -6.03
CA ALA A 72 16.35 -48.10 -6.34
C ALA A 72 17.39 -47.30 -5.53
N LYS A 73 17.22 -45.99 -5.40
CA LYS A 73 18.11 -45.07 -4.65
C LYS A 73 17.29 -44.19 -3.68
N PRO A 74 17.09 -44.63 -2.43
CA PRO A 74 16.24 -43.91 -1.46
C PRO A 74 16.68 -42.47 -1.13
N GLU A 75 17.95 -42.15 -1.37
CA GLU A 75 18.55 -40.83 -1.07
C GLU A 75 18.97 -40.09 -2.35
N ASP A 76 18.41 -40.46 -3.50
CA ASP A 76 18.63 -39.70 -4.74
C ASP A 76 18.05 -38.29 -4.62
N VAL A 77 18.95 -37.30 -4.55
CA VAL A 77 18.60 -35.89 -4.34
C VAL A 77 17.81 -35.31 -5.51
N GLN A 78 17.98 -35.82 -6.73
CA GLN A 78 17.22 -35.38 -7.89
C GLN A 78 15.81 -35.95 -7.87
N ALA A 79 15.65 -37.23 -7.51
CA ALA A 79 14.33 -37.85 -7.37
C ALA A 79 13.52 -37.23 -6.21
N LEU A 80 14.17 -36.94 -5.07
CA LEU A 80 13.56 -36.24 -3.94
C LEU A 80 13.13 -34.81 -4.32
N MET A 81 13.98 -34.07 -5.04
CA MET A 81 13.66 -32.75 -5.60
C MET A 81 12.46 -32.84 -6.55
N GLY A 82 12.43 -33.85 -7.43
CA GLY A 82 11.33 -34.12 -8.35
C GLY A 82 10.00 -34.34 -7.64
N ARG A 83 9.97 -35.16 -6.58
CA ARG A 83 8.79 -35.34 -5.72
C ARG A 83 8.33 -34.04 -5.07
N ALA A 84 9.26 -33.25 -4.54
CA ALA A 84 8.93 -31.98 -3.90
C ALA A 84 8.17 -31.06 -4.87
N ILE A 85 8.65 -30.98 -6.12
CA ILE A 85 8.02 -30.20 -7.20
C ILE A 85 6.64 -30.76 -7.56
N VAL A 86 6.47 -32.09 -7.63
CA VAL A 86 5.17 -32.72 -7.89
C VAL A 86 4.15 -32.38 -6.81
N TYR A 87 4.52 -32.52 -5.52
CA TYR A 87 3.61 -32.19 -4.42
C TYR A 87 3.27 -30.70 -4.38
N GLU A 88 4.24 -29.84 -4.68
CA GLU A 88 4.01 -28.42 -4.77
C GLU A 88 3.03 -28.07 -5.90
N ALA A 89 3.20 -28.65 -7.09
CA ALA A 89 2.30 -28.44 -8.23
C ALA A 89 0.86 -28.89 -7.94
N ARG A 90 0.68 -29.86 -7.03
CA ARG A 90 -0.63 -30.32 -6.53
C ARG A 90 -1.17 -29.52 -5.35
N GLY A 91 -0.40 -28.57 -4.82
CA GLY A 91 -0.78 -27.76 -3.66
C GLY A 91 -0.58 -28.45 -2.30
N ASP A 92 0.06 -29.61 -2.26
CA ASP A 92 0.39 -30.31 -1.01
C ASP A 92 1.70 -29.75 -0.42
N ALA A 93 1.58 -28.61 0.24
CA ALA A 93 2.72 -27.88 0.80
C ALA A 93 3.44 -28.67 1.91
N GLU A 94 2.74 -29.50 2.68
CA GLU A 94 3.37 -30.28 3.76
C GLU A 94 4.29 -31.36 3.19
N GLN A 95 3.83 -32.12 2.20
CA GLN A 95 4.66 -33.13 1.55
C GLN A 95 5.82 -32.49 0.78
N ALA A 96 5.57 -31.38 0.08
CA ALA A 96 6.63 -30.65 -0.62
C ALA A 96 7.74 -30.19 0.33
N ARG A 97 7.39 -29.61 1.49
CA ARG A 97 8.37 -29.21 2.51
C ARG A 97 9.20 -30.38 3.02
N ALA A 98 8.56 -31.51 3.33
CA ALA A 98 9.25 -32.69 3.83
C ALA A 98 10.34 -33.17 2.87
N HIS A 99 10.06 -33.15 1.56
CA HIS A 99 11.05 -33.51 0.54
C HIS A 99 12.15 -32.48 0.37
N TYR A 100 11.85 -31.18 0.34
CA TYR A 100 12.89 -30.14 0.29
C TYR A 100 13.81 -30.20 1.51
N GLN A 101 13.26 -30.42 2.70
CA GLN A 101 14.04 -30.61 3.93
C GLN A 101 14.94 -31.84 3.84
N ARG A 102 14.44 -32.95 3.29
CA ARG A 102 15.26 -34.15 3.10
C ARG A 102 16.40 -33.91 2.11
N VAL A 103 16.16 -33.20 1.01
CA VAL A 103 17.21 -32.83 0.05
C VAL A 103 18.30 -32.01 0.74
N LEU A 104 17.93 -30.99 1.52
CA LEU A 104 18.90 -30.15 2.25
C LEU A 104 19.65 -30.93 3.33
N ALA A 105 18.99 -31.89 4.00
CA ALA A 105 19.63 -32.74 5.01
C ALA A 105 20.67 -33.70 4.44
N LEU A 106 20.61 -34.01 3.14
CA LEU A 106 21.59 -34.85 2.45
C LEU A 106 22.82 -34.08 1.96
N ASP A 107 22.85 -32.76 2.14
CA ASP A 107 23.98 -31.87 1.79
C ASP A 107 24.56 -32.13 0.39
N PRO A 108 23.75 -31.94 -0.69
CA PRO A 108 24.19 -32.26 -2.03
C PRO A 108 25.35 -31.34 -2.45
N PRO A 109 26.40 -31.88 -3.11
CA PRO A 109 27.52 -31.07 -3.55
C PRO A 109 27.07 -30.03 -4.57
N VAL A 110 27.79 -28.91 -4.67
CA VAL A 110 27.49 -27.81 -5.62
C VAL A 110 27.43 -28.29 -7.09
N SER A 111 28.13 -29.38 -7.43
CA SER A 111 28.09 -30.00 -8.75
C SER A 111 26.75 -30.67 -9.08
N ALA A 112 25.95 -31.02 -8.08
CA ALA A 112 24.61 -31.56 -8.26
C ALA A 112 23.65 -30.40 -8.59
N THR A 113 23.36 -30.25 -9.87
CA THR A 113 22.59 -29.12 -10.40
C THR A 113 21.28 -29.56 -11.04
N LEU A 114 20.33 -28.63 -11.13
CA LEU A 114 19.06 -28.77 -11.83
C LEU A 114 18.81 -27.51 -12.68
N PHE A 115 18.12 -27.67 -13.81
CA PHE A 115 17.83 -26.56 -14.71
C PHE A 115 16.70 -25.68 -14.14
N SER A 116 17.02 -24.43 -13.82
CA SER A 116 16.04 -23.42 -13.42
C SER A 116 15.35 -22.84 -14.65
N LEU A 117 14.05 -23.11 -14.81
CA LEU A 117 13.27 -22.56 -15.93
C LEU A 117 13.06 -21.03 -15.81
N SER A 118 13.06 -20.49 -14.59
CA SER A 118 12.87 -19.05 -14.36
C SER A 118 14.10 -18.22 -14.76
N GLU A 119 15.30 -18.77 -14.56
CA GLU A 119 16.56 -18.08 -14.82
C GLU A 119 17.25 -18.59 -16.10
N MET A 120 16.76 -19.69 -16.67
CA MET A 120 17.32 -20.37 -17.86
C MET A 120 18.77 -20.83 -17.66
N THR A 121 19.11 -21.29 -16.45
CA THR A 121 20.47 -21.70 -16.07
C THR A 121 20.45 -22.95 -15.17
N ALA A 122 21.56 -23.70 -15.16
CA ALA A 122 21.75 -24.77 -14.18
C ALA A 122 22.10 -24.16 -12.82
N ARG A 123 21.39 -24.58 -11.76
CA ARG A 123 21.62 -24.11 -10.39
C ARG A 123 21.82 -25.30 -9.45
N PRO A 124 22.60 -25.15 -8.36
CA PRO A 124 22.72 -26.19 -7.35
C PRO A 124 21.36 -26.61 -6.79
N ILE A 125 21.17 -27.92 -6.60
CA ILE A 125 19.93 -28.49 -6.08
C ILE A 125 19.62 -27.97 -4.67
N ALA A 126 20.65 -27.76 -3.84
CA ALA A 126 20.53 -27.16 -2.52
C ALA A 126 19.89 -25.75 -2.60
N ASP A 127 20.41 -24.87 -3.45
CA ASP A 127 19.90 -23.49 -3.59
C ASP A 127 18.42 -23.46 -4.04
N ILE A 128 18.05 -24.37 -4.95
CA ILE A 128 16.67 -24.50 -5.42
C ILE A 128 15.77 -25.00 -4.28
N ALA A 129 16.22 -26.01 -3.52
CA ALA A 129 15.47 -26.56 -2.40
C ALA A 129 15.27 -25.50 -1.31
N GLU A 130 16.32 -24.74 -0.98
CA GLU A 130 16.27 -23.66 0.01
C GLU A 130 15.29 -22.56 -0.41
N ALA A 131 15.36 -22.11 -1.66
CA ALA A 131 14.45 -21.08 -2.19
C ALA A 131 12.98 -21.53 -2.16
N ASN A 132 12.71 -22.78 -2.55
CA ASN A 132 11.35 -23.33 -2.53
C ASN A 132 10.85 -23.56 -1.10
N LEU A 133 11.69 -24.12 -0.23
CA LEU A 133 11.36 -24.32 1.18
C LEU A 133 11.09 -22.97 1.87
N ALA A 134 11.89 -21.94 1.61
CA ALA A 134 11.66 -20.60 2.13
C ALA A 134 10.31 -20.02 1.65
N ARG A 135 9.91 -20.29 0.40
CA ARG A 135 8.60 -19.88 -0.11
C ARG A 135 7.45 -20.67 0.53
N LEU A 136 7.60 -21.97 0.77
CA LEU A 136 6.58 -22.80 1.43
C LEU A 136 6.49 -22.57 2.95
N ASN A 137 7.58 -22.14 3.58
CA ASN A 137 7.67 -21.82 5.01
C ASN A 137 7.37 -20.35 5.30
N ARG A 138 7.28 -19.49 4.27
CA ARG A 138 6.65 -18.18 4.47
C ARG A 138 5.28 -18.47 5.07
N PRO A 139 4.98 -17.92 6.26
CA PRO A 139 3.66 -18.10 6.83
C PRO A 139 2.69 -17.69 5.74
N ALA A 140 1.77 -18.60 5.40
CA ALA A 140 0.69 -18.28 4.47
C ALA A 140 0.23 -16.89 4.89
N ARG A 141 0.30 -15.90 3.98
CA ARG A 141 -0.32 -14.60 4.23
C ARG A 141 -1.69 -14.98 4.78
N ARG A 142 -1.93 -14.71 6.08
CA ARG A 142 -3.24 -14.92 6.71
C ARG A 142 -4.24 -14.47 5.67
N SER A 143 -5.15 -15.38 5.28
CA SER A 143 -5.97 -15.36 4.07
C SER A 143 -5.88 -14.06 3.30
N LEU A 144 -5.68 -14.04 1.98
CA LEU A 144 -5.82 -12.80 1.20
C LEU A 144 -7.08 -12.01 1.59
N THR A 145 -8.15 -12.65 2.06
CA THR A 145 -9.31 -11.95 2.67
C THR A 145 -9.04 -11.31 4.02
N ASP A 146 -8.27 -11.90 4.93
CA ASP A 146 -7.87 -11.32 6.22
C ASP A 146 -6.73 -10.30 6.08
N ALA A 147 -5.83 -10.50 5.12
CA ALA A 147 -4.79 -9.53 4.77
C ALA A 147 -5.34 -8.37 3.96
N VAL A 148 -6.33 -8.58 3.08
CA VAL A 148 -7.08 -7.50 2.41
C VAL A 148 -8.11 -6.91 3.34
N ALA A 149 -8.73 -7.66 4.26
CA ALA A 149 -9.60 -7.08 5.29
C ALA A 149 -8.78 -6.29 6.28
N ARG A 150 -7.59 -6.75 6.71
CA ARG A 150 -6.68 -5.95 7.52
C ARG A 150 -6.00 -4.86 6.72
N GLU A 151 -5.58 -5.04 5.48
CA GLU A 151 -5.11 -3.94 4.63
C GLU A 151 -6.24 -2.98 4.33
N ALA A 152 -7.51 -3.39 4.29
CA ALA A 152 -8.69 -2.53 4.12
C ALA A 152 -9.22 -1.98 5.45
N GLU A 153 -8.87 -2.54 6.60
CA GLU A 153 -9.21 -2.06 7.95
C GLU A 153 -8.10 -1.14 8.47
N VAL A 154 -6.85 -1.44 8.12
CA VAL A 154 -5.67 -0.56 8.21
C VAL A 154 -5.74 0.50 7.13
N ALA A 155 -6.21 0.23 5.90
CA ALA A 155 -6.50 1.26 4.90
C ALA A 155 -7.84 1.95 5.11
N ALA A 156 -8.83 1.39 5.83
CA ALA A 156 -9.97 2.17 6.31
C ALA A 156 -9.61 2.97 7.57
N GLY A 157 -8.56 2.58 8.29
CA GLY A 157 -7.92 3.37 9.34
C GLY A 157 -6.92 4.42 8.80
N ARG A 158 -6.32 4.20 7.61
CA ARG A 158 -5.42 5.15 6.91
C ARG A 158 -6.17 6.05 5.91
N ALA A 159 -7.25 5.56 5.30
CA ALA A 159 -8.13 6.34 4.44
C ALA A 159 -9.00 7.23 5.32
N ASP A 160 -8.58 8.49 5.36
CA ASP A 160 -9.18 9.58 6.12
C ASP A 160 -8.82 9.66 7.62
N HIS A 161 -7.55 9.39 7.99
CA HIS A 161 -7.05 9.89 9.26
C HIS A 161 -7.23 11.43 9.29
N PRO A 162 -7.93 12.01 10.27
CA PRO A 162 -8.21 13.46 10.30
C PRO A 162 -6.94 14.31 10.49
N ASP A 163 -5.78 13.67 10.66
CA ASP A 163 -4.52 14.33 10.93
C ASP A 163 -3.68 14.37 9.67
N ASN A 164 -3.68 15.54 9.03
CA ASN A 164 -2.92 15.76 7.81
C ASN A 164 -1.41 15.57 8.03
N ALA A 165 -0.90 15.75 9.25
CA ALA A 165 0.51 15.46 9.53
C ALA A 165 0.79 13.96 9.39
N VAL A 166 -0.07 13.10 9.95
CA VAL A 166 0.07 11.64 9.85
C VAL A 166 0.02 11.20 8.39
N LYS A 167 -0.94 11.72 7.61
CA LYS A 167 -1.05 11.46 6.16
C LYS A 167 0.25 11.82 5.41
N ARG A 168 0.92 12.92 5.77
CA ARG A 168 2.22 13.29 5.16
C ARG A 168 3.30 12.26 5.43
N PHE A 169 3.42 11.77 6.67
CA PHE A 169 4.38 10.72 7.03
C PHE A 169 4.09 9.42 6.27
N GLU A 170 2.81 9.05 6.16
CA GLU A 170 2.39 7.88 5.39
C GLU A 170 2.84 7.98 3.93
N ILE A 171 2.59 9.10 3.26
CA ILE A 171 2.97 9.27 1.84
C ILE A 171 4.48 9.22 1.67
N VAL A 172 5.25 9.88 2.55
CA VAL A 172 6.72 9.86 2.46
C VAL A 172 7.28 8.46 2.71
N GLN A 173 6.67 7.67 3.60
CA GLN A 173 7.00 6.26 3.78
C GLN A 173 6.70 5.43 2.52
N GLN A 174 5.50 5.60 1.93
CA GLN A 174 5.15 4.92 0.68
C GLN A 174 6.12 5.26 -0.45
N LEU A 175 6.54 6.51 -0.57
CA LEU A 175 7.53 6.93 -1.56
C LEU A 175 8.89 6.23 -1.37
N ARG A 176 9.32 6.02 -0.12
CA ARG A 176 10.54 5.27 0.20
C ARG A 176 10.37 3.79 -0.14
N ASP A 177 9.25 3.19 0.25
CA ASP A 177 8.98 1.76 0.00
C ASP A 177 8.88 1.46 -1.51
N LEU A 178 8.38 2.41 -2.30
CA LEU A 178 8.38 2.38 -3.76
C LEU A 178 9.73 2.78 -4.40
N HIS A 179 10.76 3.06 -3.61
CA HIS A 179 12.10 3.49 -4.03
C HIS A 179 12.08 4.77 -4.89
N VAL A 180 11.04 5.60 -4.74
CA VAL A 180 10.94 6.93 -5.36
C VAL A 180 11.83 7.92 -4.63
N ILE A 181 12.05 7.73 -3.33
CA ILE A 181 13.01 8.47 -2.51
C ILE A 181 13.99 7.52 -1.81
N THR A 182 15.17 8.02 -1.45
CA THR A 182 16.18 7.25 -0.71
C THR A 182 15.82 7.16 0.77
N ASP A 183 16.41 6.20 1.49
CA ASP A 183 16.29 6.10 2.94
C ASP A 183 16.82 7.37 3.63
N GLU A 184 17.90 7.96 3.12
CA GLU A 184 18.45 9.21 3.64
C GLU A 184 17.49 10.40 3.47
N ASP A 185 16.79 10.47 2.32
CA ASP A 185 15.75 11.48 2.06
C ASP A 185 14.58 11.32 3.04
N TYR A 186 14.11 10.09 3.23
CA TYR A 186 13.06 9.76 4.18
C TYR A 186 13.46 10.16 5.60
N ASP A 187 14.62 9.71 6.05
CA ASP A 187 15.12 9.90 7.41
C ASP A 187 15.33 11.38 7.73
N ARG A 188 15.88 12.16 6.79
CA ARG A 188 16.06 13.60 6.95
C ARG A 188 14.73 14.30 7.19
N ARG A 189 13.71 14.01 6.38
CA ARG A 189 12.36 14.61 6.46
C ARG A 189 11.62 14.16 7.71
N ARG A 190 11.75 12.87 8.07
CA ARG A 190 11.21 12.29 9.29
C ARG A 190 11.77 13.01 10.51
N ARG A 191 13.10 13.05 10.66
CA ARG A 191 13.77 13.68 11.80
C ARG A 191 13.38 15.16 11.96
N ALA A 192 13.31 15.90 10.86
CA ALA A 192 12.96 17.33 10.89
C ALA A 192 11.50 17.60 11.34
N ASN A 193 10.61 16.62 11.27
CA ASN A 193 9.18 16.81 11.50
C ASN A 193 8.58 15.87 12.56
N ILE A 194 9.39 15.02 13.20
CA ILE A 194 8.89 13.95 14.06
C ILE A 194 8.06 14.46 15.26
N GLY A 195 8.27 15.72 15.68
CA GLY A 195 7.41 16.38 16.68
C GLY A 195 5.97 16.61 16.25
N ALA A 196 5.62 16.42 14.98
CA ALA A 196 4.22 16.34 14.56
C ALA A 196 3.52 15.06 15.05
N LEU A 197 4.30 13.99 15.23
CA LEU A 197 3.86 12.69 15.76
C LEU A 197 4.10 12.57 17.27
N LEU A 198 5.19 13.18 17.77
CA LEU A 198 5.67 13.13 19.15
C LEU A 198 5.74 14.53 19.78
N PRO A 199 4.60 15.21 19.99
CA PRO A 199 4.56 16.62 20.38
C PRO A 199 5.18 16.94 21.75
N LEU A 200 5.36 15.97 22.66
CA LEU A 200 5.89 16.22 24.00
C LEU A 200 7.39 15.97 24.13
N THR A 201 7.97 15.10 23.31
CA THR A 201 9.39 14.70 23.42
C THR A 201 10.27 15.09 22.24
N ALA A 202 9.68 15.54 21.13
CA ALA A 202 10.44 15.95 19.95
C ALA A 202 10.32 17.45 19.65
N PRO A 203 11.30 18.03 18.93
CA PRO A 203 11.25 19.43 18.55
C PRO A 203 10.04 19.73 17.65
N PRO A 204 9.50 20.97 17.69
CA PRO A 204 8.35 21.34 16.88
C PRO A 204 8.59 21.09 15.39
N PRO A 205 7.59 20.55 14.67
CA PRO A 205 7.73 20.23 13.25
C PRO A 205 7.68 21.48 12.36
N ALA A 206 7.78 21.31 11.04
CA ALA A 206 7.51 22.40 10.11
C ALA A 206 6.11 23.02 10.30
N ALA A 207 5.99 24.32 10.06
CA ALA A 207 4.69 24.98 10.00
C ALA A 207 3.87 24.48 8.78
N GLY A 208 2.56 24.33 8.95
CA GLY A 208 1.64 24.02 7.85
C GLY A 208 1.46 22.54 7.52
N LEU A 209 1.99 21.61 8.34
CA LEU A 209 1.73 20.16 8.16
C LEU A 209 0.27 19.78 8.40
N ASP A 210 -0.49 20.63 9.08
CA ASP A 210 -1.93 20.53 9.30
C ASP A 210 -2.77 20.83 8.03
N ARG A 211 -2.16 21.38 6.98
CA ARG A 211 -2.85 21.65 5.71
C ARG A 211 -3.24 20.36 5.00
N PRO A 212 -4.38 20.34 4.29
CA PRO A 212 -4.79 19.20 3.47
C PRO A 212 -3.66 18.77 2.53
N VAL A 213 -3.58 17.46 2.32
CA VAL A 213 -2.59 16.83 1.45
C VAL A 213 -3.27 16.24 0.23
N PRO A 214 -2.68 16.38 -0.97
CA PRO A 214 -3.15 15.70 -2.17
C PRO A 214 -3.15 14.17 -2.01
N GLU A 215 -3.93 13.48 -2.83
CA GLU A 215 -3.97 12.01 -2.80
C GLU A 215 -2.58 11.41 -3.09
N PRO A 216 -2.17 10.31 -2.42
CA PRO A 216 -0.84 9.71 -2.60
C PRO A 216 -0.51 9.43 -4.07
N ARG A 217 -1.51 8.96 -4.84
CA ARG A 217 -1.38 8.67 -6.28
C ARG A 217 -0.98 9.90 -7.11
N GLN A 218 -1.46 11.09 -6.74
CA GLN A 218 -1.14 12.32 -7.46
C GLN A 218 0.34 12.70 -7.26
N ILE A 219 0.87 12.48 -6.06
CA ILE A 219 2.26 12.80 -5.71
C ILE A 219 3.20 11.80 -6.38
N VAL A 220 2.90 10.50 -6.30
CA VAL A 220 3.67 9.45 -6.99
C VAL A 220 3.69 9.70 -8.49
N GLY A 221 2.52 9.96 -9.09
CA GLY A 221 2.41 10.22 -10.53
C GLY A 221 3.20 11.44 -10.97
N ARG A 222 3.20 12.53 -10.19
CA ARG A 222 3.98 13.74 -10.50
C ARG A 222 5.49 13.47 -10.43
N LEU A 223 5.96 12.75 -9.41
CA LEU A 223 7.39 12.41 -9.28
C LEU A 223 7.87 11.48 -10.41
N GLN A 224 7.05 10.52 -10.81
CA GLN A 224 7.36 9.64 -11.95
C GLN A 224 7.39 10.42 -13.28
N ALA A 225 6.44 11.34 -13.49
CA ALA A 225 6.36 12.14 -14.71
C ALA A 225 7.61 13.00 -14.91
N ILE A 226 8.12 13.67 -13.86
CA ILE A 226 9.36 14.46 -13.98
C ILE A 226 10.59 13.56 -14.21
N GLY A 227 10.61 12.35 -13.64
CA GLY A 227 11.67 11.38 -13.90
C GLY A 227 11.69 10.89 -15.36
N GLN A 228 10.51 10.65 -15.94
CA GLN A 228 10.38 10.33 -17.36
C GLN A 228 10.79 11.50 -18.25
N ALA A 229 10.41 12.74 -17.89
CA ALA A 229 10.82 13.94 -18.62
C ALA A 229 12.35 14.08 -18.67
N LEU A 230 13.05 13.80 -17.57
CA LEU A 230 14.51 13.74 -17.52
C LEU A 230 15.08 12.66 -18.44
N GLN A 231 14.52 11.45 -18.42
CA GLN A 231 14.97 10.35 -19.29
C GLN A 231 14.80 10.65 -20.79
N MET A 232 13.75 11.37 -21.15
CA MET A 232 13.49 11.80 -22.53
C MET A 232 14.30 13.04 -22.94
N GLY A 233 15.11 13.62 -22.06
CA GLY A 233 15.86 14.85 -22.32
C GLY A 233 14.98 16.11 -22.42
N ALA A 234 13.71 16.03 -22.01
CA ALA A 234 12.79 17.17 -21.97
C ALA A 234 12.99 18.06 -20.74
N MET A 235 13.90 17.66 -19.83
CA MET A 235 14.24 18.36 -18.59
C MET A 235 15.72 18.12 -18.27
N THR A 236 16.41 19.13 -17.76
CA THR A 236 17.80 19.00 -17.30
C THR A 236 17.87 18.33 -15.92
N PRO A 237 19.01 17.72 -15.53
CA PRO A 237 19.19 17.17 -14.19
C PRO A 237 18.96 18.18 -13.06
N GLN A 238 19.31 19.45 -13.29
CA GLN A 238 19.13 20.53 -12.31
C GLN A 238 17.65 20.91 -12.15
N GLU A 239 16.91 21.03 -13.24
CA GLU A 239 15.46 21.30 -13.21
C GLU A 239 14.71 20.13 -12.54
N HIS A 240 15.08 18.89 -12.87
CA HIS A 240 14.52 17.71 -12.22
C HIS A 240 14.77 17.72 -10.71
N ALA A 241 16.00 18.00 -10.28
CA ALA A 241 16.33 18.08 -8.86
C ALA A 241 15.54 19.20 -8.15
N ALA A 242 15.35 20.35 -8.80
CA ALA A 242 14.58 21.47 -8.25
C ALA A 242 13.08 21.13 -8.11
N GLU A 243 12.46 20.58 -9.16
CA GLU A 243 11.05 20.16 -9.15
C GLU A 243 10.80 19.07 -8.10
N ARG A 244 11.66 18.05 -8.08
CA ARG A 244 11.60 16.97 -7.08
C ARG A 244 11.67 17.53 -5.66
N THR A 245 12.61 18.43 -5.40
CA THR A 245 12.77 19.06 -4.08
C THR A 245 11.54 19.86 -3.72
N MET A 246 11.00 20.66 -4.65
CA MET A 246 9.78 21.44 -4.42
C MET A 246 8.58 20.56 -4.05
N ILE A 247 8.36 19.45 -4.77
CA ILE A 247 7.26 18.51 -4.51
C ILE A 247 7.41 17.89 -3.11
N LEU A 248 8.61 17.39 -2.80
CA LEU A 248 8.85 16.72 -1.53
C LEU A 248 8.83 17.69 -0.34
N ASP A 249 9.31 18.93 -0.50
CA ASP A 249 9.25 19.95 0.55
C ASP A 249 7.84 20.49 0.77
N ALA A 250 7.01 20.56 -0.27
CA ALA A 250 5.58 20.86 -0.10
C ALA A 250 4.84 19.75 0.68
N LEU A 251 5.33 18.50 0.60
CA LEU A 251 4.79 17.36 1.32
C LEU A 251 5.30 17.28 2.77
N LEU A 252 6.61 17.20 2.98
CA LEU A 252 7.23 17.10 4.31
C LEU A 252 8.65 17.69 4.25
N PRO A 253 8.87 18.95 4.64
CA PRO A 253 10.15 19.65 4.45
C PRO A 253 11.34 18.92 5.09
N GLY A 254 12.44 18.75 4.34
CA GLY A 254 13.69 18.18 4.88
C GLY A 254 14.49 19.16 5.72
N ALA A 255 14.30 20.47 5.49
CA ALA A 255 14.93 21.57 6.20
C ALA A 255 13.91 22.71 6.39
N PRO A 256 13.08 22.65 7.44
CA PRO A 256 12.00 23.62 7.63
C PRO A 256 12.54 25.02 7.97
N GLY A 257 12.23 26.01 7.13
CA GLY A 257 12.61 27.42 7.37
C GLY A 257 11.84 28.09 8.50
N ARG A 258 10.71 27.51 8.92
CA ARG A 258 9.91 27.97 10.07
C ARG A 258 9.26 26.78 10.77
N ALA A 259 9.54 26.65 12.06
CA ALA A 259 8.85 25.69 12.92
C ALA A 259 7.39 26.11 13.14
N ALA A 260 6.51 25.12 13.34
CA ALA A 260 5.18 25.35 13.84
C ALA A 260 5.27 26.06 15.20
N GLY A 261 4.33 26.97 15.47
CA GLY A 261 4.17 27.51 16.82
C GLY A 261 3.86 26.38 17.82
N PRO A 262 3.86 26.66 19.14
CA PRO A 262 3.44 25.68 20.14
C PRO A 262 2.13 25.03 19.69
N ALA A 263 2.04 23.70 19.82
CA ALA A 263 0.92 22.92 19.30
C ALA A 263 -0.40 23.61 19.69
N PRO A 264 -1.38 23.71 18.77
CA PRO A 264 -2.66 24.35 19.09
C PRO A 264 -3.17 23.74 20.40
N ALA A 265 -3.59 24.58 21.35
CA ALA A 265 -3.91 24.19 22.73
C ALA A 265 -4.76 22.91 22.81
N ALA A 266 -5.59 22.65 21.80
CA ALA A 266 -6.36 21.43 21.61
C ALA A 266 -5.57 20.10 21.65
N ARG A 267 -4.32 20.03 21.14
CA ARG A 267 -3.48 18.82 21.21
C ARG A 267 -2.77 18.64 22.55
N ALA A 268 -2.46 19.74 23.23
CA ALA A 268 -1.87 19.70 24.59
C ALA A 268 -2.90 19.38 25.68
N THR A 269 -4.20 19.51 25.37
CA THR A 269 -5.33 19.18 26.25
C THR A 269 -6.07 17.91 25.83
N GLN A 270 -5.51 17.08 24.94
CA GLN A 270 -6.14 15.80 24.62
C GLN A 270 -6.18 14.91 25.86
N PRO A 271 -7.29 14.16 26.06
CA PRO A 271 -7.36 13.13 27.08
C PRO A 271 -6.17 12.18 26.97
N ALA A 272 -5.56 11.81 28.10
CA ALA A 272 -4.35 11.00 28.12
C ALA A 272 -4.56 9.62 27.47
N ASP A 273 -5.76 9.05 27.61
CA ASP A 273 -6.18 7.81 26.95
C ASP A 273 -6.22 7.93 25.42
N GLU A 274 -6.75 9.02 24.86
CA GLU A 274 -6.74 9.28 23.42
C GLU A 274 -5.32 9.45 22.89
N ALA A 275 -4.47 10.18 23.63
CA ALA A 275 -3.08 10.39 23.27
C ALA A 275 -2.27 9.08 23.29
N LEU A 276 -2.51 8.20 24.28
CA LEU A 276 -1.88 6.89 24.37
C LEU A 276 -2.35 5.94 23.26
N ALA A 277 -3.64 5.95 22.93
CA ALA A 277 -4.19 5.14 21.83
C ALA A 277 -3.60 5.55 20.48
N ARG A 278 -3.51 6.87 20.23
CA ARG A 278 -2.82 7.42 19.05
C ARG A 278 -1.37 6.98 19.02
N LEU A 279 -0.65 7.09 20.14
CA LEU A 279 0.76 6.74 20.24
C LEU A 279 1.04 5.25 19.98
N ALA A 280 0.14 4.36 20.42
CA ALA A 280 0.20 2.93 20.09
C ALA A 280 0.00 2.69 18.58
N MET A 281 -1.01 3.32 17.97
CA MET A 281 -1.24 3.23 16.54
C MET A 281 -0.03 3.71 15.71
N LEU A 282 0.61 4.81 16.09
CA LEU A 282 1.82 5.31 15.41
C LEU A 282 2.98 4.30 15.45
N HIS A 283 3.15 3.60 16.58
CA HIS A 283 4.16 2.56 16.74
C HIS A 283 3.84 1.32 15.92
N ASP A 284 2.59 0.84 15.96
CA ASP A 284 2.14 -0.34 15.20
C ASP A 284 2.20 -0.12 13.68
N ALA A 285 2.03 1.13 13.23
CA ALA A 285 2.22 1.53 11.84
C ALA A 285 3.71 1.65 11.43
N GLY A 286 4.65 1.56 12.38
CA GLY A 286 6.09 1.66 12.13
C GLY A 286 6.58 3.09 11.87
N TRP A 287 5.81 4.12 12.22
CA TRP A 287 6.22 5.52 12.03
C TRP A 287 7.12 6.05 13.13
N ILE A 288 7.07 5.43 14.30
CA ILE A 288 7.91 5.74 15.47
C ILE A 288 8.60 4.47 15.98
N THR A 289 9.80 4.61 16.54
CA THR A 289 10.55 3.48 17.13
C THR A 289 10.00 3.12 18.50
N GLY A 290 10.36 1.93 19.00
CA GLY A 290 9.98 1.50 20.35
C GLY A 290 10.46 2.48 21.43
N GLU A 291 11.69 2.98 21.32
CA GLU A 291 12.22 3.96 22.28
C GLU A 291 11.49 5.31 22.21
N GLU A 292 11.18 5.80 21.01
CA GLU A 292 10.42 7.03 20.81
C GLU A 292 9.02 6.91 21.40
N HIS A 293 8.37 5.76 21.15
CA HIS A 293 7.08 5.41 21.72
C HIS A 293 7.13 5.38 23.26
N GLU A 294 8.16 4.79 23.85
CA GLU A 294 8.33 4.77 25.32
C GLU A 294 8.52 6.14 25.93
N ARG A 295 9.39 6.97 25.35
CA ARG A 295 9.64 8.33 25.84
C ARG A 295 8.39 9.19 25.80
N GLU A 296 7.67 9.19 24.68
CA GLU A 296 6.44 9.99 24.53
C GLU A 296 5.35 9.52 25.50
N ARG A 297 5.22 8.20 25.69
CA ARG A 297 4.25 7.63 26.65
C ARG A 297 4.49 8.10 28.07
N ALA A 298 5.76 8.10 28.50
CA ALA A 298 6.15 8.62 29.81
C ALA A 298 5.86 10.12 29.95
N ALA A 299 6.09 10.90 28.89
CA ALA A 299 5.77 12.32 28.88
C ALA A 299 4.26 12.59 28.96
N ILE A 300 3.42 11.78 28.29
CA ILE A 300 1.95 11.86 28.37
C ILE A 300 1.50 11.56 29.81
N ALA A 301 2.00 10.48 30.42
CA ALA A 301 1.66 10.12 31.80
C ALA A 301 2.02 11.23 32.78
N ALA A 302 3.25 11.77 32.70
CA ALA A 302 3.69 12.86 33.55
C ALA A 302 2.87 14.16 33.33
N SER A 303 2.38 14.40 32.11
CA SER A 303 1.49 15.53 31.83
C SER A 303 0.11 15.35 32.47
N ALA A 304 -0.45 14.13 32.38
CA ALA A 304 -1.73 13.80 32.99
C ALA A 304 -1.68 13.94 34.53
N GLU A 305 -0.60 13.50 35.16
CA GLU A 305 -0.38 13.65 36.60
C GLU A 305 -0.32 15.12 37.03
N ARG A 306 0.39 15.97 36.28
CA ARG A 306 0.44 17.42 36.54
C ARG A 306 -0.94 18.07 36.40
N SER A 307 -1.75 17.63 35.44
CA SER A 307 -3.12 18.12 35.26
C SER A 307 -4.10 17.62 36.32
N ALA A 308 -3.82 16.49 36.98
CA ALA A 308 -4.64 15.89 38.03
C ALA A 308 -4.27 16.38 39.45
N ALA A 309 -3.12 17.05 39.62
CA ALA A 309 -2.69 17.56 40.91
C ALA A 309 -3.63 18.68 41.41
N PRO A 310 -4.14 18.62 42.66
CA PRO A 310 -4.96 19.69 43.22
C PRO A 310 -4.10 20.96 43.32
N MET A 311 -4.64 22.08 42.82
CA MET A 311 -4.03 23.41 42.92
C MET A 311 -3.87 23.80 44.39
N ALA A 312 -2.77 23.39 45.02
CA ALA A 312 -2.41 23.81 46.37
C ALA A 312 -1.78 25.20 46.30
N GLY A 313 -2.59 26.24 46.56
CA GLY A 313 -2.08 27.61 46.77
C GLY A 313 -3.00 28.72 46.27
N GLY A 314 -4.20 28.84 46.83
CA GLY A 314 -5.01 30.05 46.72
C GLY A 314 -5.00 30.81 48.05
N ALA A 315 -4.31 31.95 48.10
CA ALA A 315 -4.55 32.98 49.11
C ALA A 315 -5.61 33.97 48.58
N PRO A 316 -6.43 34.58 49.45
CA PRO A 316 -7.73 35.13 49.05
C PRO A 316 -7.60 36.56 48.51
N ALA A 317 -8.43 36.89 47.52
CA ALA A 317 -8.75 38.27 47.17
C ALA A 317 -10.20 38.52 47.57
N ASP A 318 -10.37 39.45 48.50
CA ASP A 318 -11.61 39.87 49.11
C ASP A 318 -12.64 40.41 48.11
N ALA A 319 -13.91 40.16 48.45
CA ALA A 319 -15.15 40.63 47.82
C ALA A 319 -15.29 42.17 47.90
N ALA A 320 -16.12 42.85 47.10
CA ALA A 320 -17.59 42.73 47.02
C ALA A 320 -18.15 43.77 46.01
N PRO A 321 -19.49 43.94 45.79
CA PRO A 321 -20.63 43.19 46.31
C PRO A 321 -21.73 42.78 45.30
N THR A 322 -22.44 41.77 45.79
CA THR A 322 -23.73 41.14 45.48
C THR A 322 -24.96 42.06 45.49
N GLN A 323 -25.98 41.75 44.67
CA GLN A 323 -27.39 41.58 45.10
C GLN A 323 -27.97 40.43 44.23
N ALA A 324 -28.29 39.23 44.75
CA ALA A 324 -29.45 38.83 45.59
C ALA A 324 -30.78 39.20 44.93
N ALA A 325 -31.81 38.37 44.80
CA ALA A 325 -32.09 36.95 44.98
C ALA A 325 -33.49 36.75 44.34
N GLY A 326 -33.81 35.56 43.83
CA GLY A 326 -35.16 35.31 43.33
C GLY A 326 -35.33 33.93 42.73
N ASP A 327 -35.74 32.98 43.57
CA ASP A 327 -36.31 31.69 43.21
C ASP A 327 -37.34 31.82 42.08
N LEU A 328 -37.30 30.90 41.10
CA LEU A 328 -38.40 30.02 40.71
C LEU A 328 -38.20 29.43 39.31
N SER A 329 -38.36 28.11 39.29
CA SER A 329 -39.05 27.36 38.24
C SER A 329 -38.33 27.19 36.90
N ILE A 330 -37.87 25.96 36.68
CA ILE A 330 -37.59 25.38 35.37
C ILE A 330 -38.88 25.47 34.55
N THR A 331 -39.01 26.53 33.76
CA THR A 331 -39.97 26.60 32.67
C THR A 331 -39.20 26.44 31.37
N ALA A 332 -39.44 25.31 30.72
CA ALA A 332 -38.95 25.07 29.38
C ALA A 332 -39.52 26.15 28.43
N ARG A 333 -38.63 26.89 27.76
CA ARG A 333 -38.77 27.34 26.35
C ARG A 333 -37.57 28.20 25.91
N PRO A 334 -37.37 28.39 24.59
CA PRO A 334 -37.93 27.67 23.46
C PRO A 334 -36.85 26.93 22.66
N LEU A 335 -37.29 25.99 21.82
CA LEU A 335 -36.48 25.45 20.74
C LEU A 335 -35.73 26.59 20.01
N PRO A 336 -34.46 26.37 19.59
CA PRO A 336 -33.82 27.26 18.64
C PRO A 336 -34.72 27.39 17.39
N PRO A 337 -34.70 28.54 16.71
CA PRO A 337 -35.67 28.84 15.67
C PRO A 337 -35.69 27.72 14.63
N LYS A 338 -36.90 27.42 14.14
CA LYS A 338 -37.18 26.48 13.05
C LYS A 338 -36.08 26.52 12.00
N PRO A 339 -35.75 25.39 11.34
CA PRO A 339 -34.94 25.43 10.14
C PRO A 339 -35.52 26.53 9.24
N LEU A 340 -34.65 27.31 8.61
CA LEU A 340 -35.04 28.10 7.44
C LEU A 340 -35.62 27.12 6.41
N SER A 341 -36.92 26.84 6.57
CA SER A 341 -37.82 26.48 5.51
C SER A 341 -37.73 27.64 4.54
N LEU A 342 -37.15 27.35 3.39
CA LEU A 342 -37.62 27.83 2.11
C LEU A 342 -38.24 29.25 2.19
N LEU A 343 -37.40 30.27 1.96
CA LEU A 343 -37.64 30.99 0.70
C LEU A 343 -37.53 29.88 -0.37
N GLY A 344 -38.61 29.21 -0.75
CA GLY A 344 -39.86 29.80 -1.15
C GLY A 344 -39.52 30.21 -2.57
N GLY A 345 -39.89 29.34 -3.51
CA GLY A 345 -39.44 29.35 -4.90
C GLY A 345 -39.48 30.73 -5.55
N THR A 346 -38.40 31.48 -5.41
CA THR A 346 -37.90 32.28 -6.52
C THR A 346 -37.07 31.31 -7.30
N ALA A 347 -37.58 30.89 -8.46
CA ALA A 347 -36.79 30.12 -9.40
C ALA A 347 -35.44 30.85 -9.56
N LEU A 348 -34.36 30.23 -9.07
CA LEU A 348 -33.01 30.73 -9.29
C LEU A 348 -32.67 30.63 -10.79
N ASN A 349 -33.52 29.99 -11.59
CA ASN A 349 -33.50 29.96 -13.05
C ASN A 349 -33.24 31.35 -13.63
N GLY A 350 -32.07 31.54 -14.23
CA GLY A 350 -31.61 32.81 -14.81
C GLY A 350 -31.01 33.82 -13.82
N SER A 351 -30.83 33.46 -12.55
CA SER A 351 -30.08 34.25 -11.58
C SER A 351 -28.59 33.91 -11.63
N HIS A 352 -27.75 34.92 -11.46
CA HIS A 352 -26.30 34.75 -11.45
C HIS A 352 -25.81 34.58 -10.01
N GLY A 353 -24.79 33.76 -9.82
CA GLY A 353 -24.19 33.53 -8.52
C GLY A 353 -22.73 33.17 -8.62
N VAL A 354 -22.10 32.95 -7.47
CA VAL A 354 -20.75 32.40 -7.40
C VAL A 354 -20.72 31.19 -6.51
N HIS A 355 -20.07 30.12 -6.97
CA HIS A 355 -19.78 28.92 -6.20
C HIS A 355 -18.55 29.17 -5.33
N LEU A 356 -18.69 29.05 -4.01
CA LEU A 356 -17.63 29.35 -3.05
C LEU A 356 -16.93 28.10 -2.50
N ALA A 357 -17.68 27.00 -2.31
CA ALA A 357 -17.16 25.74 -1.78
C ALA A 357 -18.18 24.60 -1.88
N SER A 358 -17.73 23.35 -1.70
CA SER A 358 -18.57 22.15 -1.61
C SER A 358 -18.28 21.42 -0.30
N PHE A 359 -19.32 20.96 0.39
CA PHE A 359 -19.24 20.32 1.71
C PHE A 359 -19.94 18.97 1.74
N ARG A 360 -19.63 18.12 2.74
CA ARG A 360 -20.25 16.80 2.90
C ARG A 360 -21.60 16.87 3.63
N SER A 361 -21.88 17.98 4.32
CA SER A 361 -23.18 18.21 4.97
C SER A 361 -23.70 19.64 4.81
N ARG A 362 -25.03 19.80 4.92
CA ARG A 362 -25.68 21.13 4.95
C ARG A 362 -25.20 21.99 6.12
N GLN A 363 -24.91 21.37 7.26
CA GLN A 363 -24.44 22.07 8.46
C GLN A 363 -23.01 22.61 8.26
N GLU A 364 -22.13 21.83 7.64
CA GLU A 364 -20.80 22.29 7.25
C GLU A 364 -20.87 23.44 6.24
N ALA A 365 -21.76 23.37 5.25
CA ALA A 365 -21.95 24.45 4.30
C ALA A 365 -22.43 25.75 4.96
N ALA A 366 -23.31 25.67 5.97
CA ALA A 366 -23.74 26.84 6.74
C ALA A 366 -22.61 27.43 7.59
N ARG A 367 -21.77 26.58 8.22
CA ARG A 367 -20.57 27.01 8.95
C ARG A 367 -19.54 27.64 8.02
N GLY A 368 -19.31 27.01 6.87
CA GLY A 368 -18.42 27.50 5.81
C GLY A 368 -18.84 28.88 5.31
N TRP A 369 -20.13 29.12 5.09
CA TRP A 369 -20.63 30.45 4.75
C TRP A 369 -20.30 31.50 5.82
N ALA A 370 -20.56 31.20 7.10
CA ALA A 370 -20.26 32.13 8.18
C ALA A 370 -18.76 32.48 8.24
N GLN A 371 -17.89 31.49 8.00
CA GLN A 371 -16.45 31.67 7.95
C GLN A 371 -15.99 32.51 6.75
N ILE A 372 -16.44 32.15 5.54
CA ILE A 372 -16.05 32.84 4.30
C ILE A 372 -16.57 34.29 4.32
N ARG A 373 -17.82 34.52 4.73
CA ARG A 373 -18.38 35.88 4.86
C ARG A 373 -17.63 36.72 5.91
N ARG A 374 -17.16 36.11 7.00
CA ARG A 374 -16.35 36.81 8.00
C ARG A 374 -14.97 37.19 7.46
N ALA A 375 -14.33 36.30 6.71
CA ALA A 375 -13.02 36.53 6.12
C ALA A 375 -13.05 37.54 4.95
N HIS A 376 -14.16 37.59 4.20
CA HIS A 376 -14.32 38.41 3.00
C HIS A 376 -15.52 39.37 3.13
N ARG A 377 -15.69 39.96 4.31
CA ARG A 377 -16.86 40.81 4.64
C ARG A 377 -17.06 41.95 3.65
N GLU A 378 -15.98 42.58 3.17
CA GLU A 378 -16.05 43.68 2.21
C GLU A 378 -16.66 43.28 0.85
N VAL A 379 -16.48 42.01 0.45
CA VAL A 379 -16.97 41.49 -0.84
C VAL A 379 -18.34 40.83 -0.69
N LEU A 380 -18.61 40.18 0.46
CA LEU A 380 -19.79 39.33 0.67
C LEU A 380 -20.86 39.92 1.60
N LYS A 381 -20.71 41.15 2.09
CA LYS A 381 -21.60 41.77 3.10
C LYS A 381 -23.08 41.72 2.75
N ASP A 382 -23.43 41.98 1.49
CA ASP A 382 -24.81 42.17 1.03
C ASP A 382 -25.36 40.94 0.30
N MET A 383 -24.60 39.84 0.28
CA MET A 383 -24.98 38.61 -0.42
C MET A 383 -25.56 37.56 0.53
N GLN A 384 -26.37 36.65 -0.01
CA GLN A 384 -27.02 35.60 0.75
C GLN A 384 -26.48 34.21 0.35
N PRO A 385 -26.36 33.27 1.31
CA PRO A 385 -25.97 31.91 1.00
C PRO A 385 -27.11 31.15 0.34
N SER A 386 -26.79 30.39 -0.69
CA SER A 386 -27.66 29.32 -1.21
C SER A 386 -26.90 28.00 -1.12
N ILE A 387 -27.49 27.00 -0.46
CA ILE A 387 -26.88 25.68 -0.30
C ILE A 387 -27.69 24.68 -1.11
N VAL A 388 -27.11 24.18 -2.19
CA VAL A 388 -27.76 23.22 -3.10
C VAL A 388 -27.18 21.83 -2.85
N ARG A 389 -28.07 20.87 -2.61
CA ARG A 389 -27.70 19.45 -2.57
C ARG A 389 -27.54 18.96 -4.00
N VAL A 390 -26.39 18.38 -4.32
CA VAL A 390 -26.12 17.75 -5.61
C VAL A 390 -25.92 16.27 -5.38
N ASP A 391 -26.84 15.48 -5.93
CA ASP A 391 -26.75 14.03 -5.95
C ASP A 391 -26.02 13.62 -7.24
N ARG A 392 -24.93 12.87 -7.12
CA ARG A 392 -24.24 12.31 -8.28
C ARG A 392 -25.00 11.05 -8.70
N ARG A 393 -25.38 10.94 -9.97
CA ARG A 393 -25.81 9.64 -10.51
C ARG A 393 -24.63 8.68 -10.35
N ASP A 394 -24.93 7.42 -10.00
CA ASP A 394 -23.99 6.31 -9.76
C ASP A 394 -23.68 5.95 -8.30
N GLY A 395 -24.47 6.46 -7.33
CA GLY A 395 -24.43 5.94 -5.95
C GLY A 395 -23.25 6.40 -5.10
N GLU A 396 -22.48 7.40 -5.57
CA GLU A 396 -21.42 8.05 -4.80
C GLU A 396 -21.90 9.35 -4.12
N ALA A 397 -21.23 9.65 -2.99
CA ALA A 397 -21.50 10.70 -1.99
C ALA A 397 -22.30 11.95 -2.43
N VAL A 398 -23.27 12.31 -1.58
CA VAL A 398 -24.03 13.56 -1.64
C VAL A 398 -23.13 14.73 -1.24
N TYR A 399 -23.08 15.79 -2.06
CA TYR A 399 -22.37 17.03 -1.73
C TYR A 399 -23.33 18.22 -1.64
N TYR A 400 -23.02 19.16 -0.75
CA TYR A 400 -23.72 20.42 -0.56
C TYR A 400 -22.86 21.56 -1.10
N ARG A 401 -23.25 22.12 -2.25
CA ARG A 401 -22.57 23.26 -2.87
C ARG A 401 -23.08 24.56 -2.26
N LEU A 402 -22.15 25.37 -1.80
CA LEU A 402 -22.41 26.70 -1.25
C LEU A 402 -22.22 27.75 -2.34
N PHE A 403 -23.30 28.43 -2.68
CA PHE A 403 -23.34 29.57 -3.58
C PHE A 403 -23.60 30.86 -2.81
N SER A 404 -23.17 31.97 -3.40
CA SER A 404 -23.56 33.32 -3.01
C SER A 404 -24.45 33.92 -4.10
N VAL A 405 -25.68 34.28 -3.74
CA VAL A 405 -26.74 34.75 -4.65
C VAL A 405 -27.59 35.84 -4.00
N PRO A 406 -28.38 36.60 -4.79
CA PRO A 406 -28.29 36.75 -6.24
C PRO A 406 -27.27 37.81 -6.66
N LEU A 407 -26.69 37.65 -7.85
CA LEU A 407 -25.88 38.65 -8.54
C LEU A 407 -26.61 39.16 -9.80
N ALA A 408 -26.31 40.41 -10.18
CA ALA A 408 -27.05 41.11 -11.25
C ALA A 408 -26.71 40.62 -12.67
N SER A 409 -25.52 40.07 -12.89
CA SER A 409 -25.03 39.61 -14.21
C SER A 409 -23.80 38.70 -14.08
N ASP A 410 -23.42 38.01 -15.16
CA ASP A 410 -22.15 37.28 -15.26
C ASP A 410 -20.94 38.17 -14.97
N ALA A 411 -20.91 39.39 -15.51
CA ALA A 411 -19.84 40.35 -15.25
C ALA A 411 -19.72 40.69 -13.75
N ALA A 412 -20.85 40.73 -13.02
CA ALA A 412 -20.83 40.91 -11.57
C ALA A 412 -20.29 39.65 -10.85
N ALA A 413 -20.62 38.45 -11.32
CA ALA A 413 -20.08 37.19 -10.79
C ALA A 413 -18.57 37.06 -11.00
N GLU A 414 -18.07 37.42 -12.19
CA GLU A 414 -16.65 37.44 -12.51
C GLU A 414 -15.88 38.46 -11.65
N ALA A 415 -16.42 39.68 -11.48
CA ALA A 415 -15.79 40.70 -10.64
C ALA A 415 -15.67 40.25 -9.17
N VAL A 416 -16.73 39.61 -8.65
CA VAL A 416 -16.72 39.04 -7.29
C VAL A 416 -15.70 37.92 -7.18
N CYS A 417 -15.66 37.00 -8.14
CA CYS A 417 -14.69 35.90 -8.12
C CYS A 417 -13.24 36.38 -8.24
N LYS A 418 -12.97 37.38 -9.07
CA LYS A 418 -11.64 37.98 -9.14
C LYS A 418 -11.20 38.54 -7.78
N SER A 419 -12.07 39.29 -7.11
CA SER A 419 -11.75 39.88 -5.79
C SER A 419 -11.54 38.82 -4.69
N LEU A 420 -12.26 37.69 -4.77
CA LEU A 420 -12.10 36.58 -3.83
C LEU A 420 -10.85 35.75 -4.12
N GLN A 421 -10.57 35.44 -5.39
CA GLN A 421 -9.39 34.69 -5.80
C GLN A 421 -8.09 35.43 -5.51
N GLU A 422 -8.04 36.75 -5.68
CA GLU A 422 -6.91 37.59 -5.26
C GLU A 422 -6.63 37.50 -3.74
N ARG A 423 -7.64 37.10 -2.95
CA ARG A 423 -7.55 36.87 -1.50
C ARG A 423 -7.45 35.38 -1.16
N ASN A 424 -7.07 34.55 -2.12
CA ASN A 424 -6.96 33.09 -2.01
C ASN A 424 -8.25 32.36 -1.59
N GLN A 425 -9.42 32.95 -1.85
CA GLN A 425 -10.71 32.30 -1.65
C GLN A 425 -11.18 31.67 -2.96
N HIS A 426 -11.50 30.37 -2.93
CA HIS A 426 -12.10 29.69 -4.06
C HIS A 426 -13.40 30.37 -4.47
N CYS A 427 -13.55 30.61 -5.77
CA CYS A 427 -14.74 31.18 -6.36
C CYS A 427 -14.82 30.78 -7.83
N VAL A 428 -15.99 30.32 -8.27
CA VAL A 428 -16.28 30.06 -9.70
C VAL A 428 -17.63 30.72 -10.03
N PRO A 429 -17.74 31.52 -11.11
CA PRO A 429 -19.02 32.04 -11.57
C PRO A 429 -20.00 30.88 -11.86
N TRP A 430 -21.27 31.05 -11.50
CA TRP A 430 -22.29 30.03 -11.67
C TRP A 430 -23.59 30.64 -12.16
N GLU A 431 -24.08 30.11 -13.27
CA GLU A 431 -25.42 30.41 -13.79
C GLU A 431 -26.37 29.28 -13.39
N PHE A 432 -27.52 29.64 -12.84
CA PHE A 432 -28.57 28.67 -12.54
C PHE A 432 -29.41 28.46 -13.80
N GLU A 433 -29.17 27.34 -14.49
CA GLU A 433 -29.89 26.97 -15.71
C GLU A 433 -31.41 27.08 -15.52
N THR A 434 -32.08 27.74 -16.46
CA THR A 434 -33.53 27.70 -16.56
C THR A 434 -33.94 26.31 -17.01
N SER A 435 -34.53 25.52 -16.09
CA SER A 435 -35.16 24.24 -16.44
C SER A 435 -36.34 24.42 -17.38
#